data_AF-A0AAV4CJD6-F1
#
_entry.id   AF-A0AAV4CJD6-F1
#
_cell.length_a   1.000
_cell.length_b   1.000
_cell.length_c   1.000
_cell.angle_alpha   90.00
_cell.angle_beta   90.00
_cell.angle_gamma   90.00
#
_symmetry.space_group_name_H-M   'P 1'
#
loop_
_entity.id
_entity.type
_entity.pdbx_description
1 polymer ?
#
loop_
_entity_poly.entity_id
_entity_poly.type
_entity_poly.pdbx_seq_one_letter_code
_entity_poly.pdbx_strand_id
1 'polypeptide(L)'
;MVAGPELARIIEEFEVNCLDGGTGKASTTNLKHHEHTASAQVKFSKEVGALIQLFEEMGNPFMEESEDLLVLDSRDIADPAIVQSVRSIEKTGQDQYDKYMTERVIERTTSVFDPISKNQMPLFSRPPSRVPSKKKANHLIT
;
A
#
# COMPACT_ATOMS: atom_id res chain seq x y z
N MET A 1 -44.11 9.10 -16.30
CA MET A 1 -43.11 8.31 -17.05
C MET A 1 -43.01 6.96 -16.38
N VAL A 2 -43.56 5.92 -17.00
CA VAL A 2 -43.42 4.54 -16.52
C VAL A 2 -42.24 3.97 -17.30
N ALA A 3 -41.16 3.63 -16.61
CA ALA A 3 -40.02 2.96 -17.22
C ALA A 3 -40.50 1.68 -17.93
N GLY A 4 -39.94 1.38 -19.11
CA GLY A 4 -40.28 0.17 -19.85
C GLY A 4 -39.97 -1.11 -19.04
N PRO A 5 -40.55 -2.26 -19.40
CA PRO A 5 -40.47 -3.50 -18.61
C PRO A 5 -39.04 -3.91 -18.23
N GLU A 6 -38.10 -3.74 -19.16
CA GLU A 6 -36.69 -4.07 -18.93
C GLU A 6 -36.00 -3.12 -17.94
N LEU A 7 -36.31 -1.82 -18.00
CA LEU A 7 -35.73 -0.86 -17.07
C LEU A 7 -36.31 -1.02 -15.66
N ALA A 8 -37.60 -1.34 -15.55
CA ALA A 8 -38.22 -1.71 -14.28
C ALA A 8 -37.58 -2.98 -13.70
N ARG A 9 -37.34 -4.00 -14.54
CA ARG A 9 -36.67 -5.23 -14.14
C ARG A 9 -35.24 -5.00 -13.66
N ILE A 10 -34.44 -4.19 -14.37
CA ILE A 10 -33.06 -3.88 -13.96
C ILE A 10 -33.03 -3.15 -12.62
N ILE A 11 -33.96 -2.21 -12.40
CA ILE A 11 -34.09 -1.50 -11.12
C ILE A 11 -34.47 -2.48 -10.01
N GLU A 12 -35.47 -3.34 -10.25
CA GLU A 12 -35.91 -4.36 -9.27
C GLU A 12 -34.79 -5.36 -8.95
N GLU A 13 -34.06 -5.85 -9.96
CA GLU A 13 -32.90 -6.72 -9.77
C GLU A 13 -31.77 -6.01 -9.00
N PHE A 14 -31.57 -4.71 -9.21
CA PHE A 14 -30.61 -3.92 -8.44
C PHE A 14 -31.05 -3.73 -6.98
N GLU A 15 -32.32 -3.38 -6.75
CA GLU A 15 -32.87 -3.20 -5.40
C GLU A 15 -32.81 -4.51 -4.60
N VAL A 16 -33.18 -5.63 -5.21
CA VAL A 16 -33.11 -6.97 -4.59
C VAL A 16 -31.68 -7.41 -4.29
N ASN A 17 -30.73 -7.14 -5.20
CA ASN A 17 -29.35 -7.61 -5.05
C ASN A 17 -28.44 -6.65 -4.26
N CYS A 18 -28.77 -5.36 -4.19
CA CYS A 18 -27.91 -4.35 -3.57
C CYS A 18 -28.52 -3.69 -2.33
N LEU A 19 -29.85 -3.63 -2.19
CA LEU A 19 -30.52 -2.92 -1.10
C LEU A 19 -31.19 -3.86 -0.09
N ASP A 20 -31.79 -4.96 -0.54
CA ASP A 20 -32.50 -5.90 0.34
C ASP A 20 -31.58 -6.97 0.93
N GLY A 21 -30.86 -6.57 1.99
CA GLY A 21 -30.24 -7.49 2.94
C GLY A 21 -31.23 -8.29 3.79
N GLY A 22 -32.49 -8.47 3.36
CA GLY A 22 -33.53 -9.14 4.13
C GLY A 22 -34.65 -9.65 3.23
N THR A 23 -34.90 -10.95 3.28
CA THR A 23 -36.11 -11.64 2.80
C THR A 23 -36.19 -12.04 1.32
N GLY A 24 -35.15 -12.68 0.80
CA GLY A 24 -35.27 -13.51 -0.40
C GLY A 24 -34.18 -14.56 -0.44
N LYS A 25 -34.55 -15.85 -0.61
CA LYS A 25 -33.59 -16.96 -0.76
C LYS A 25 -32.78 -16.79 -2.05
N ALA A 26 -31.67 -16.05 -1.97
CA ALA A 26 -30.59 -16.07 -2.93
C ALA A 26 -29.29 -16.24 -2.13
N SER A 27 -28.40 -17.10 -2.65
CA SER A 27 -27.13 -17.47 -2.04
C SER A 27 -26.47 -16.28 -1.32
N THR A 28 -26.33 -16.39 0.00
CA THR A 28 -25.74 -15.39 0.87
C THR A 28 -24.23 -15.32 0.64
N THR A 29 -23.78 -14.92 -0.55
CA THR A 29 -22.42 -14.39 -0.68
C THR A 29 -22.47 -13.00 -0.11
N ASN A 30 -22.06 -12.90 1.15
CA ASN A 30 -21.94 -11.70 1.96
C ASN A 30 -21.72 -10.43 1.09
N LEU A 31 -22.80 -9.70 0.79
CA LEU A 31 -22.77 -8.44 0.02
C LEU A 31 -22.07 -7.31 0.77
N LYS A 32 -21.67 -7.55 2.02
CA LYS A 32 -20.94 -6.58 2.81
C LYS A 32 -19.56 -6.41 2.20
N HIS A 33 -19.16 -5.15 2.01
CA HIS A 33 -17.78 -4.80 1.77
C HIS A 33 -16.90 -5.39 2.89
N HIS A 34 -15.68 -5.83 2.56
CA HIS A 34 -14.76 -6.45 3.52
C HIS A 34 -14.56 -5.62 4.79
N GLU A 35 -14.52 -4.29 4.63
CA GLU A 35 -14.43 -3.30 5.70
C GLU A 35 -15.63 -3.30 6.64
N HIS A 36 -16.82 -3.74 6.21
CA HIS A 36 -18.03 -3.80 7.03
C HIS A 36 -18.10 -5.08 7.88
N THR A 37 -17.09 -5.94 7.82
CA THR A 37 -17.01 -7.11 8.71
C THR A 37 -16.67 -6.67 10.13
N ALA A 38 -17.24 -7.35 11.13
CA ALA A 38 -16.98 -7.03 12.54
C ALA A 38 -15.47 -7.11 12.87
N SER A 39 -14.77 -8.07 12.29
CA SER A 39 -13.31 -8.21 12.45
C SER A 39 -12.53 -7.01 11.89
N ALA A 40 -12.91 -6.49 10.71
CA ALA A 40 -12.26 -5.32 10.12
C ALA A 40 -12.52 -4.07 10.98
N GLN A 41 -13.76 -3.86 11.43
CA GLN A 41 -14.13 -2.71 12.29
C GLN A 41 -13.43 -2.73 13.66
N VAL A 42 -13.33 -3.90 14.30
CA VAL A 42 -12.60 -4.07 15.56
C VAL A 42 -11.10 -3.81 15.36
N LYS A 43 -10.52 -4.34 14.28
CA LYS A 43 -9.11 -4.11 13.95
C LYS A 43 -8.84 -2.62 13.71
N PHE A 44 -9.67 -1.96 12.91
CA PHE A 44 -9.57 -0.54 12.63
C PHE A 44 -9.65 0.30 13.92
N SER A 45 -10.64 0.03 14.78
CA SER A 45 -10.78 0.75 16.06
C SER A 45 -9.55 0.60 16.95
N LYS A 46 -8.95 -0.60 16.99
CA LYS A 46 -7.71 -0.86 17.71
C LYS A 46 -6.52 -0.08 17.12
N GLU A 47 -6.38 -0.07 15.80
CA GLU A 47 -5.30 0.63 15.10
C GLU A 47 -5.39 2.15 15.27
N VAL A 48 -6.60 2.71 15.21
CA VAL A 48 -6.84 4.14 15.50
C VAL A 48 -6.48 4.48 16.94
N GLY A 49 -6.88 3.64 17.91
CA GLY A 49 -6.51 3.83 19.31
C GLY A 49 -4.99 3.83 19.53
N ALA A 50 -4.28 2.89 18.89
CA ALA A 50 -2.82 2.83 18.95
C ALA A 50 -2.16 4.07 18.32
N LEU A 51 -2.71 4.58 17.22
CA LEU A 51 -2.20 5.81 16.57
C LEU A 51 -2.42 7.05 17.44
N ILE A 52 -3.58 7.17 18.11
CA ILE A 52 -3.84 8.28 19.05
C ILE A 52 -2.83 8.22 20.20
N GLN A 53 -2.66 7.05 20.82
CA GLN A 53 -1.70 6.86 21.90
C GLN A 53 -0.27 7.21 21.46
N LEU A 54 0.09 6.84 20.23
CA LEU A 54 1.39 7.20 19.65
C LEU A 54 1.59 8.73 19.60
N PHE A 55 0.58 9.47 19.16
CA PHE A 55 0.64 10.93 19.07
C PHE A 55 0.65 11.59 20.46
N GLU A 56 -0.01 10.99 21.46
CA GLU A 56 0.06 11.45 22.84
C GLU A 56 1.45 11.22 23.45
N GLU A 57 2.09 10.09 23.13
CA GLU A 57 3.39 9.72 23.68
C GLU A 57 4.58 10.40 22.99
N MET A 58 4.57 10.49 21.66
CA MET A 58 5.67 11.08 20.88
C MET A 58 5.42 12.54 20.46
N GLY A 59 4.22 13.07 20.73
CA GLY A 59 3.77 14.32 20.12
C GLY A 59 3.42 14.14 18.65
N ASN A 60 3.32 15.25 17.91
CA ASN A 60 3.01 15.21 16.48
C ASN A 60 4.28 14.84 15.67
N PRO A 61 4.38 13.63 15.09
CA PRO A 61 5.57 13.20 14.36
C PRO A 61 5.80 13.99 13.07
N PHE A 62 4.79 14.70 12.56
CA PHE A 62 4.93 15.54 11.36
C PHE A 62 5.59 16.90 11.63
N MET A 63 5.79 17.24 12.91
CA MET A 63 6.52 18.45 13.32
C MET A 63 8.00 18.17 13.56
N GLU A 64 8.44 16.92 13.40
CA GLU A 64 9.83 16.55 13.60
C GLU A 64 10.69 17.07 12.45
N GLU A 65 11.70 17.89 12.79
CA GLU A 65 12.68 18.41 11.84
C GLU A 65 13.88 17.44 11.71
N SER A 66 13.59 16.19 11.37
CA SER A 66 14.62 15.19 11.04
C SER A 66 14.57 14.82 9.56
N GLU A 67 15.72 14.44 9.03
CA GLU A 67 15.82 13.82 7.72
C GLU A 67 15.45 12.32 7.73
N ASP A 68 15.32 11.75 8.92
CA ASP A 68 15.00 10.34 9.12
C ASP A 68 13.55 10.02 8.74
N LEU A 69 13.34 8.78 8.31
CA LEU A 69 12.01 8.27 8.02
C LEU A 69 11.56 7.37 9.17
N LEU A 70 10.66 7.88 10.00
CA LEU A 70 10.14 7.16 11.17
C LEU A 70 9.01 6.20 10.79
N VAL A 71 9.10 4.95 11.24
CA VAL A 71 8.01 3.98 11.13
C VAL A 71 7.12 4.11 12.35
N LEU A 72 5.91 4.66 12.19
CA LEU A 72 5.01 4.97 13.32
C LEU A 72 4.62 3.75 14.17
N ASP A 73 4.43 2.59 13.55
CA ASP A 73 4.02 1.36 14.23
C ASP A 73 5.12 0.82 15.17
N SER A 74 6.36 0.73 14.69
CA SER A 74 7.50 0.24 15.48
C SER A 74 8.25 1.33 16.24
N ARG A 75 8.02 2.59 15.90
CA ARG A 75 8.74 3.77 16.39
C ARG A 75 10.24 3.74 16.09
N ASP A 76 10.62 2.96 15.07
CA ASP A 76 12.01 2.82 14.65
C ASP A 76 12.31 3.72 13.44
N ILE A 77 13.56 4.16 13.34
CA ILE A 77 14.10 4.81 12.15
C ILE A 77 14.28 3.76 11.05
N ALA A 78 13.77 4.07 9.85
CA ALA A 78 13.90 3.20 8.69
C ALA A 78 15.36 3.08 8.22
N ASP A 79 15.68 1.96 7.58
CA ASP A 79 17.02 1.73 7.02
C ASP A 79 17.37 2.83 5.99
N PRO A 80 18.58 3.40 6.01
CA PRO A 80 19.00 4.44 5.07
C PRO A 80 18.80 4.07 3.59
N ALA A 81 18.92 2.78 3.23
CA ALA A 81 18.67 2.32 1.87
C ALA A 81 17.19 2.48 1.46
N ILE A 82 16.26 2.32 2.41
CA ILE A 82 14.83 2.57 2.19
C ILE A 82 14.61 4.07 2.05
N VAL A 83 15.22 4.90 2.90
CA VAL A 83 15.13 6.37 2.83
C VAL A 83 15.58 6.86 1.45
N GLN A 84 16.75 6.43 0.99
CA GLN A 84 17.26 6.78 -0.33
C GLN A 84 16.32 6.31 -1.45
N SER A 85 15.76 5.11 -1.31
CA SER A 85 14.83 4.57 -2.30
C SER A 85 13.56 5.40 -2.40
N VAL A 86 12.95 5.75 -1.27
CA VAL A 86 11.75 6.60 -1.21
C VAL A 86 12.02 7.98 -1.80
N ARG A 87 13.17 8.60 -1.45
CA ARG A 87 13.53 9.93 -1.97
C ARG A 87 13.80 9.95 -3.47
N SER A 88 14.24 8.83 -4.06
CA SER A 88 14.62 8.74 -5.48
C SER A 88 13.56 8.06 -6.37
N ILE A 89 12.48 7.54 -5.79
CA ILE A 89 11.49 6.73 -6.52
C ILE A 89 10.78 7.54 -7.61
N GLU A 90 10.45 8.79 -7.32
CA GLU A 90 9.75 9.68 -8.25
C GLU A 90 10.63 9.97 -9.47
N LYS A 91 11.86 10.41 -9.24
CA LYS A 91 12.83 10.67 -10.31
C LYS A 91 13.08 9.42 -11.15
N THR A 92 13.28 8.27 -10.50
CA THR A 92 13.50 7.00 -11.19
C THR A 92 12.29 6.62 -12.06
N GLY A 93 11.07 6.85 -11.56
CA GLY A 93 9.84 6.62 -12.32
C GLY A 93 9.73 7.54 -13.53
N GLN A 94 10.07 8.82 -13.38
CA GLN A 94 10.07 9.79 -14.47
C GLN A 94 11.08 9.42 -15.55
N ASP A 95 12.33 9.12 -15.17
CA ASP A 95 13.40 8.73 -16.10
C ASP A 95 12.99 7.46 -16.89
N GLN A 96 12.32 6.51 -16.24
CA GLN A 96 11.83 5.29 -16.90
C GLN A 96 10.67 5.55 -17.85
N TYR A 97 9.76 6.43 -17.48
CA TYR A 97 8.66 6.85 -18.34
C TYR A 97 9.18 7.55 -19.59
N ASP A 98 10.09 8.51 -19.44
CA ASP A 98 10.68 9.26 -20.54
C ASP A 98 11.42 8.32 -21.50
N LYS A 99 12.21 7.39 -20.94
CA LYS A 99 12.87 6.33 -21.73
C LYS A 99 11.87 5.48 -22.51
N TYR A 100 10.79 5.04 -21.87
CA TYR A 100 9.75 4.24 -22.52
C TYR A 100 9.11 4.98 -23.68
N MET A 101 8.75 6.26 -23.49
CA MET A 101 8.13 7.08 -24.52
C MET A 101 9.06 7.29 -25.71
N THR A 102 10.33 7.60 -25.46
CA THR A 102 11.33 7.77 -26.52
C THR A 102 11.53 6.47 -27.30
N GLU A 103 11.87 5.37 -26.64
CA GLU A 103 12.26 4.13 -27.32
C GLU A 103 11.09 3.45 -28.05
N ARG A 104 9.88 3.45 -27.46
CA ARG A 104 8.75 2.65 -27.98
C ARG A 104 7.76 3.46 -28.81
N VAL A 105 7.55 4.73 -28.48
CA VAL A 105 6.51 5.55 -29.13
C VAL A 105 7.11 6.45 -30.20
N ILE A 106 8.16 7.19 -29.85
CA ILE A 106 8.78 8.19 -30.73
C ILE A 106 9.69 7.52 -31.75
N GLU A 107 10.72 6.82 -31.27
CA GLU A 107 11.76 6.21 -32.12
C GLU A 107 11.37 4.83 -32.64
N ARG A 108 10.46 4.14 -31.92
CA ARG A 108 9.98 2.79 -32.26
C ARG A 108 11.11 1.77 -32.44
N THR A 109 12.17 1.92 -31.66
CA THR A 109 13.36 1.05 -31.68
C THR A 109 13.10 -0.27 -30.95
N THR A 110 12.19 -0.26 -29.99
CA THR A 110 11.83 -1.41 -29.15
C THR A 110 10.33 -1.68 -29.25
N SER A 111 9.91 -2.95 -29.17
CA SER A 111 8.48 -3.29 -29.27
C SER A 111 7.73 -2.86 -28.03
N VAL A 112 6.49 -2.38 -28.22
CA VAL A 112 5.57 -2.07 -27.12
C VAL A 112 5.24 -3.31 -26.27
N PHE A 113 5.34 -4.51 -26.86
CA PHE A 113 5.07 -5.78 -26.19
C PHE A 113 6.25 -6.35 -25.42
N ASP A 114 7.44 -5.75 -25.56
CA ASP A 114 8.61 -6.27 -24.86
C ASP A 114 8.46 -6.08 -23.34
N PRO A 115 8.89 -7.06 -22.51
CA PRO A 115 8.77 -6.97 -21.06
C PRO A 115 9.47 -5.72 -20.48
N ILE A 116 8.86 -5.14 -19.44
CA ILE A 116 9.48 -4.07 -18.65
C ILE A 116 10.09 -4.70 -17.40
N SER A 117 11.38 -4.40 -17.13
CA SER A 117 12.07 -4.90 -15.95
C SER A 117 11.50 -4.28 -14.67
N LYS A 118 11.36 -5.08 -13.62
CA LYS A 118 10.93 -4.60 -12.30
C LYS A 118 12.07 -3.86 -11.60
N ASN A 119 11.73 -2.77 -10.92
CA ASN A 119 12.64 -2.07 -10.01
C ASN A 119 12.78 -2.88 -8.71
N GLN A 120 13.99 -3.33 -8.40
CA GLN A 120 14.29 -4.10 -7.20
C GLN A 120 14.80 -3.19 -6.08
N MET A 121 14.04 -2.12 -5.79
CA MET A 121 14.41 -1.16 -4.74
C MET A 121 13.94 -1.67 -3.38
N PRO A 122 14.75 -1.50 -2.31
CA PRO A 122 14.31 -1.80 -0.96
C PRO A 122 13.19 -0.84 -0.54
N LEU A 123 12.13 -1.40 0.03
CA LEU A 123 10.96 -0.66 0.54
C LEU A 123 10.60 -1.23 1.91
N PHE A 124 9.62 -0.62 2.59
CA PHE A 124 9.20 -1.05 3.94
C PHE A 124 8.80 -2.53 4.03
N SER A 125 8.22 -3.10 2.96
CA SER A 125 7.86 -4.52 2.89
C SER A 125 9.03 -5.45 2.54
N ARG A 126 10.16 -4.88 2.12
CA ARG A 126 11.38 -5.58 1.68
C ARG A 126 12.62 -4.83 2.19
N PRO A 127 12.88 -4.88 3.51
CA PRO A 127 14.08 -4.26 4.05
C PRO A 127 15.33 -4.95 3.48
N PRO A 128 16.44 -4.22 3.28
CA PRO A 128 17.71 -4.84 2.93
C PRO A 128 18.11 -5.82 4.03
N SER A 129 18.70 -6.97 3.66
CA SER A 129 19.15 -7.93 4.67
C SER A 129 20.16 -7.27 5.59
N ARG A 130 19.89 -7.26 6.90
CA ARG A 130 20.83 -6.75 7.89
C ARG A 130 22.12 -7.57 7.77
N VAL A 131 23.23 -6.91 7.48
CA VAL A 131 24.55 -7.54 7.43
C VAL A 131 24.80 -8.18 8.81
N PRO A 132 25.13 -9.48 8.92
CA PRO A 132 25.42 -10.06 10.22
C PRO A 132 26.70 -9.44 10.78
N SER A 133 26.58 -8.70 11.89
CA SER A 133 27.72 -8.20 12.66
C SER A 133 28.59 -9.36 13.15
N LYS A 134 29.62 -9.72 12.38
CA LYS A 134 30.73 -10.55 12.86
C LYS A 134 31.94 -9.65 13.12
N LYS A 135 32.12 -9.28 14.39
CA LYS A 135 33.46 -9.08 14.95
C LYS A 135 33.53 -9.88 16.25
N LYS A 136 34.00 -11.13 16.16
CA LYS A 136 34.60 -11.80 17.32
C LYS A 136 35.91 -11.07 17.60
N ALA A 137 35.94 -10.28 18.66
CA ALA A 137 37.19 -9.75 19.20
C ALA A 137 37.99 -10.92 19.78
N ASN A 138 39.04 -11.35 19.06
CA ASN A 138 40.05 -12.22 19.65
C ASN A 138 40.89 -11.34 20.58
N HIS A 139 40.67 -11.47 21.89
CA HIS A 139 41.52 -10.89 22.91
C HIS A 139 42.80 -11.74 23.01
N LEU A 140 43.90 -11.24 22.44
CA LEU A 140 45.25 -11.74 22.73
C LEU A 140 45.72 -11.04 24.01
N ILE A 141 45.80 -11.81 25.10
CA ILE A 141 46.48 -11.39 26.33
C ILE A 141 47.97 -11.66 26.11
N THR A 142 48.80 -10.63 26.33
CA THR A 142 50.26 -10.75 26.50
C THR A 142 50.58 -10.87 27.99
#